data_AF-D0LRD4-F1
#
_entry.id   AF-D0LRD4-F1
#
_cell.length_a   1.000
_cell.length_b   1.000
_cell.length_c   1.000
_cell.angle_alpha   90.00
_cell.angle_beta   90.00
_cell.angle_gamma   90.00
#
_symmetry.space_group_name_H-M   'P 1'
#
loop_
_entity.id
_entity.type
_entity.pdbx_description
1 polymer ?
#
loop_
_entity_poly.entity_id
_entity_poly.type
_entity_poly.pdbx_seq_one_letter_code
_entity_poly.pdbx_strand_id
1 'polypeptide(L)'
;MGEDTARAYEAYLQRFDAAFGECAFGEFVKHNGQLIQKMDYEAFAPVYLEYCEVVQQYESSISRGDTINDIVVRLLRDRASRLVLAAPH
;
A
#
# COMPACT_ATOMS: atom_id res chain seq x y z
N MET A 1 -9.72 -0.39 -14.60
CA MET A 1 -10.01 -0.93 -13.25
C MET A 1 -9.42 -2.32 -13.03
N GLY A 2 -9.66 -3.34 -13.87
CA GLY A 2 -9.02 -4.66 -13.70
C GLY A 2 -7.54 -4.72 -14.10
N GLU A 3 -7.17 -4.11 -15.24
CA GLU A 3 -5.79 -4.10 -15.74
C GLU A 3 -4.83 -3.25 -14.88
N ASP A 4 -5.33 -2.15 -14.31
CA ASP A 4 -4.53 -1.27 -13.46
C ASP A 4 -4.11 -1.97 -12.15
N THR A 5 -5.02 -2.72 -11.55
CA THR A 5 -4.75 -3.50 -10.33
C THR A 5 -3.80 -4.67 -10.60
N ALA A 6 -3.93 -5.33 -11.76
CA ALA A 6 -3.01 -6.40 -12.16
C ALA A 6 -1.57 -5.88 -12.35
N ARG A 7 -1.40 -4.75 -13.05
CA ARG A 7 -0.08 -4.09 -13.19
C ARG A 7 0.48 -3.63 -11.85
N ALA A 8 -0.36 -3.08 -10.98
CA ALA A 8 0.04 -2.68 -9.63
C ALA A 8 0.49 -3.88 -8.79
N TYR A 9 -0.15 -5.04 -8.98
CA TYR A 9 0.20 -6.28 -8.30
C TYR A 9 1.56 -6.83 -8.77
N GLU A 10 1.82 -6.87 -10.08
CA GLU A 10 3.13 -7.25 -10.60
C GLU A 10 4.24 -6.35 -10.05
N ALA A 11 4.01 -5.04 -10.05
CA ALA A 11 4.95 -4.09 -9.48
C ALA A 11 5.14 -4.28 -7.96
N TYR A 12 4.08 -4.68 -7.24
CA TYR A 12 4.16 -5.04 -5.82
C TYR A 12 5.04 -6.26 -5.60
N LEU A 13 4.87 -7.34 -6.38
CA LEU A 13 5.70 -8.53 -6.27
C LEU A 13 7.17 -8.19 -6.52
N GLN A 14 7.46 -7.40 -7.55
CA GLN A 14 8.83 -6.95 -7.83
C GLN A 14 9.42 -6.16 -6.65
N ARG A 15 8.66 -5.23 -6.04
CA ARG A 15 9.11 -4.47 -4.87
C ARG A 15 9.32 -5.37 -3.65
N PHE A 16 8.42 -6.31 -3.42
CA PHE A 16 8.49 -7.22 -2.28
C PHE A 16 9.70 -8.14 -2.40
N ASP A 17 9.87 -8.78 -3.56
CA ASP A 17 10.99 -9.69 -3.81
C ASP A 17 12.33 -8.94 -3.82
N ALA A 18 12.37 -7.70 -4.31
CA ALA A 18 13.57 -6.86 -4.22
C ALA A 18 13.93 -6.46 -2.78
N ALA A 19 12.94 -6.31 -1.89
CA ALA A 19 13.15 -5.90 -0.52
C ALA A 19 13.44 -7.07 0.44
N PHE A 20 12.84 -8.24 0.20
CA PHE A 20 12.85 -9.37 1.15
C PHE A 20 13.34 -10.70 0.55
N GLY A 21 13.55 -10.77 -0.76
CA GLY A 21 13.88 -12.01 -1.47
C GLY A 21 12.67 -12.90 -1.70
N GLU A 22 12.92 -14.17 -2.00
CA GLU A 22 11.87 -15.17 -2.25
C GLU A 22 11.16 -15.55 -0.94
N CYS A 23 9.97 -14.99 -0.73
CA CYS A 23 9.05 -15.41 0.33
C CYS A 23 7.82 -16.10 -0.25
N ALA A 24 7.24 -17.03 0.52
CA ALA A 24 5.97 -17.64 0.18
C ALA A 24 4.80 -16.66 0.38
N PHE A 25 3.71 -16.84 -0.37
CA PHE A 25 2.47 -16.11 -0.09
C PHE A 25 1.96 -16.47 1.31
N GLY A 26 1.53 -15.45 2.05
CA GLY A 26 1.13 -15.61 3.44
C GLY A 26 2.28 -15.56 4.46
N GLU A 27 3.53 -15.50 4.01
CA GLU A 27 4.69 -15.37 4.89
C GLU A 27 4.84 -13.94 5.43
N PHE A 28 5.26 -13.83 6.69
CA PHE A 28 5.42 -12.56 7.38
C PHE A 28 6.87 -12.09 7.33
N VAL A 29 7.07 -10.84 6.93
CA VAL A 29 8.37 -10.16 6.90
C VAL A 29 8.31 -8.87 7.70
N LYS A 30 9.47 -8.41 8.18
CA LYS A 30 9.58 -7.15 8.91
C LYS A 30 9.90 -6.00 7.95
N HIS A 31 9.01 -5.02 7.84
CA HIS A 31 9.18 -3.80 7.06
C HIS A 31 8.96 -2.56 7.92
N ASN A 32 9.93 -1.65 7.98
CA ASN A 32 9.82 -0.39 8.75
C ASN A 32 9.32 -0.57 10.20
N GLY A 33 9.76 -1.64 10.88
CA GLY A 33 9.34 -1.94 12.25
C GLY A 33 7.97 -2.60 12.39
N GLN A 34 7.24 -2.80 11.29
CA GLN A 34 5.96 -3.51 11.24
C GLN A 34 6.13 -4.91 10.64
N LEU A 35 5.24 -5.82 11.03
CA LEU A 35 5.15 -7.15 10.43
C LEU A 35 4.14 -7.08 9.29
N ILE A 36 4.58 -7.27 8.05
CA ILE A 36 3.71 -7.30 6.87
C ILE A 36 3.72 -8.70 6.26
N GLN A 37 2.65 -9.07 5.59
CA GLN A 37 2.49 -10.39 4.97
C GLN A 37 2.63 -10.26 3.45
N LYS A 38 3.32 -11.20 2.79
CA LYS A 38 3.31 -11.28 1.33
C LYS A 38 1.90 -11.66 0.87
N MET A 39 1.27 -10.79 0.09
CA MET A 39 -0.12 -10.95 -0.35
C MET A 39 -0.19 -11.65 -1.70
N ASP A 40 -1.16 -12.55 -1.84
CA ASP A 40 -1.64 -12.97 -3.16
C ASP A 40 -2.50 -11.86 -3.79
N TYR A 41 -2.96 -12.07 -5.01
CA TYR A 41 -3.77 -11.07 -5.72
C TYR A 41 -5.10 -10.78 -5.02
N GLU A 42 -5.75 -11.80 -4.45
CA GLU A 42 -7.05 -11.68 -3.78
C GLU A 42 -6.94 -10.82 -2.50
N ALA A 43 -5.86 -10.97 -1.75
CA ALA A 43 -5.56 -10.12 -0.59
C ALA A 43 -5.03 -8.73 -0.99
N PHE A 44 -4.29 -8.62 -2.10
CA PHE A 44 -3.71 -7.37 -2.56
C PHE A 44 -4.75 -6.39 -3.12
N ALA A 45 -5.64 -6.87 -4.00
CA ALA A 45 -6.59 -6.03 -4.73
C ALA A 45 -7.42 -5.09 -3.81
N PRO A 46 -8.08 -5.58 -2.73
CA PRO A 46 -8.85 -4.70 -1.86
C PRO A 46 -7.97 -3.69 -1.11
N VAL A 47 -6.75 -4.08 -0.70
CA VAL A 47 -5.80 -3.19 0.00
C VAL A 47 -5.31 -2.08 -0.92
N TYR A 48 -5.04 -2.40 -2.19
CA TYR A 48 -4.60 -1.43 -3.19
C TYR A 48 -5.71 -0.45 -3.56
N LEU A 49 -6.95 -0.92 -3.72
CA LEU A 49 -8.09 -0.05 -4.00
C LEU A 49 -8.37 0.91 -2.83
N GLU A 50 -8.38 0.41 -1.59
CA GLU A 50 -8.51 1.26 -0.40
C GLU A 50 -7.38 2.30 -0.34
N TYR A 51 -6.13 1.91 -0.61
CA TYR A 51 -5.02 2.85 -0.67
C TYR A 51 -5.25 3.96 -1.72
N CYS A 52 -5.69 3.61 -2.92
CA CYS A 52 -5.97 4.59 -3.98
C CYS A 52 -7.08 5.57 -3.59
N GLU A 53 -8.17 5.07 -2.98
CA GLU A 53 -9.28 5.90 -2.51
C GLU A 53 -8.81 6.91 -1.43
N VAL A 54 -8.01 6.45 -0.47
CA VAL A 54 -7.50 7.30 0.60
C VAL A 54 -6.49 8.32 0.07
N VAL A 55 -5.63 7.94 -0.90
CA VAL A 55 -4.70 8.88 -1.56
C VAL A 55 -5.48 9.96 -2.28
N GLN A 56 -6.52 9.60 -3.03
CA GLN A 56 -7.37 10.57 -3.73
C GLN A 56 -8.05 11.53 -2.76
N GLN A 57 -8.56 11.04 -1.63
CA GLN A 57 -9.15 11.88 -0.60
C GLN A 57 -8.11 12.83 0.03
N TYR A 58 -6.91 12.34 0.29
CA TYR A 58 -5.80 13.11 0.86
C TYR A 58 -5.37 14.24 -0.08
N GLU A 59 -5.10 13.94 -1.35
CA GLU A 59 -4.75 14.93 -2.37
C GLU A 59 -5.86 15.98 -2.56
N SER A 60 -7.12 15.52 -2.56
CA SER A 60 -8.28 16.41 -2.65
C SER A 60 -8.36 17.37 -1.45
N SER A 61 -8.07 16.88 -0.25
CA SER A 61 -8.06 17.70 0.98
C SER A 61 -6.93 18.74 0.95
N ILE A 62 -5.74 18.34 0.51
CA ILE A 62 -4.61 19.27 0.29
C ILE A 62 -4.98 20.36 -0.72
N SER A 63 -5.55 19.99 -1.85
CA SER A 63 -5.89 20.94 -2.92
C SER A 63 -6.90 22.00 -2.49
N ARG A 64 -7.78 21.67 -1.52
CA ARG A 64 -8.76 22.59 -0.95
C ARG A 64 -8.21 23.43 0.22
N GLY A 65 -7.02 23.10 0.73
CA GLY A 65 -6.47 23.70 1.94
C GLY A 65 -7.16 23.23 3.23
N ASP A 66 -7.83 22.08 3.19
CA ASP A 66 -8.49 21.48 4.35
C ASP A 66 -7.44 20.91 5.32
N THR A 67 -7.73 20.95 6.62
CA THR A 67 -6.92 20.24 7.61
C THR A 67 -7.03 18.73 7.39
N ILE A 68 -5.90 18.09 7.11
CA ILE A 68 -5.83 16.64 6.99
C ILE A 68 -5.89 16.02 8.38
N ASN A 69 -6.78 15.05 8.56
CA ASN A 69 -6.87 14.32 9.82
C ASN A 69 -5.69 13.33 9.94
N ASP A 70 -5.00 13.33 11.09
CA ASP A 70 -3.91 12.41 11.41
C ASP A 70 -4.29 10.92 11.24
N ILE A 71 -5.58 10.59 11.41
CA ILE A 71 -6.11 9.24 11.17
C ILE A 71 -5.93 8.83 9.70
N VAL A 72 -6.19 9.74 8.76
CA VAL A 72 -6.04 9.49 7.31
C VAL A 72 -4.57 9.29 6.96
N VAL A 73 -3.70 10.14 7.51
CA VAL A 73 -2.24 10.01 7.31
C VAL A 73 -1.73 8.69 7.86
N ARG A 74 -2.20 8.28 9.05
CA ARG A 74 -1.82 7.00 9.65
C ARG A 74 -2.32 5.82 8.82
N LEU A 75 -3.55 5.88 8.30
CA LEU A 75 -4.10 4.83 7.44
C LEU A 75 -3.29 4.70 6.13
N LEU A 76 -2.95 5.83 5.50
CA LEU A 76 -2.09 5.84 4.31
C LEU A 76 -0.73 5.20 4.58
N ARG A 77 -0.09 5.54 5.70
CA ARG A 77 1.20 4.97 6.09
C ARG A 77 1.11 3.46 6.31
N ASP A 78 0.06 2.98 6.97
CA ASP A 78 -0.15 1.55 7.20
C ASP A 78 -0.34 0.79 5.87
N ARG A 79 -1.20 1.30 4.99
CA ARG A 79 -1.46 0.68 3.69
C ARG A 79 -0.25 0.74 2.77
N ALA A 80 0.47 1.85 2.72
CA ALA A 80 1.71 1.98 1.96
C ALA A 80 2.76 0.96 2.44
N SER A 81 2.90 0.77 3.76
CA SER A 81 3.81 -0.21 4.35
C SER A 81 3.50 -1.64 3.89
N ARG A 82 2.22 -2.04 3.91
CA ARG A 82 1.78 -3.37 3.41
C ARG A 82 2.02 -3.55 1.92
N LEU A 83 1.95 -2.47 1.15
CA LEU A 83 2.17 -2.44 -0.31
C LEU A 83 3.64 -2.22 -0.69
N VAL A 84 4.54 -2.11 0.29
CA VAL A 84 5.98 -1.81 0.10
C VAL A 84 6.15 -0.54 -0.74
N LEU A 85 5.36 0.49 -0.44
CA LEU A 85 5.37 1.82 -1.06
C LEU A 85 5.95 2.85 -0.08
N ALA A 86 6.59 3.89 -0.63
CA ALA A 86 6.90 5.07 0.16
C ALA A 86 5.60 5.78 0.52
N ALA A 87 5.36 5.99 1.81
CA ALA A 87 4.24 6.81 2.26
C ALA A 87 4.53 8.30 2.00
N PRO A 88 3.51 9.11 1.68
CA PRO A 88 3.70 10.56 1.58
C PRO A 88 4.16 11.15 2.93
N HIS A 89 5.09 12.11 2.84
CA HIS A 89 5.68 12.82 3.98
C HIS A 89 4.76 13.92 4.50
#